data_AF-A0A815BGT2-F1
#
_entry.id   AF-A0A815BGT2-F1
#
_cell.length_a   1.000
_cell.length_b   1.000
_cell.length_c   1.000
_cell.angle_alpha   90.00
_cell.angle_beta   90.00
_cell.angle_gamma   90.00
#
_symmetry.space_group_name_H-M   'P 1'
#
loop_
_entity.id
_entity.type
_entity.pdbx_description
1 polymer ?
#
loop_
_entity_poly.entity_id
_entity_poly.type
_entity_poly.pdbx_seq_one_letter_code
_entity_poly.pdbx_strand_id
1 'polypeptide(L)'
;MATSSGTVPDVLPSQVLSVSPSLPTNKLLDNLTKNQRLLQSLPQNYEKRHFFTGLYKTLLDDFFYSHERADIQLYAAICLADIIRIYAPNLPEISSDKMLNMFLFLARQLIGLKKIDDPLFTRRYYLLENLSMVQSFIPAVNLEDNRGCQISTVVLNNLFNAVQKKHTDQLKNLMIDIVSVILAEYETIPFSLLELLFARIIDPEKKLREECYELVEAIIRRSESIIKSPIAEYFKAVLVTEDTESLHLHSKIYYIFDALSHISDTIVDEIIPTIEHRLTVSNEKHRRDAAKIIAYVTSSPNNDIAKKYKTLWNAFLEQFKNGTPEVQLTCMKHLKSYFVNHPELTSDLEDVMVQLSLSADTNVRSQLMTQIRAITNSNLCDISDRMKQILCERARDKIWEVRKEALDYLGHVYKKECTNANWSDDIQKQLTWIANCIIHLYYQKATQDKLLAERLLTFYLMPWDVKTDDKVRVLLTLYSNVSENAQR
;
A
#
# COMPACT_ATOMS: atom_id res chain seq x y z
N MET A 1 -1.57 -20.53 45.41
CA MET A 1 -2.63 -20.73 46.42
C MET A 1 -2.98 -19.39 47.06
N ALA A 2 -4.11 -18.81 46.64
CA ALA A 2 -4.91 -17.83 47.37
C ALA A 2 -6.22 -17.71 46.58
N THR A 3 -7.06 -18.75 46.67
CA THR A 3 -8.42 -18.76 46.11
C THR A 3 -9.28 -17.86 46.99
N SER A 4 -9.54 -16.63 46.58
CA SER A 4 -10.62 -15.84 47.14
C SER A 4 -11.94 -16.51 46.75
N SER A 5 -12.52 -17.27 47.66
CA SER A 5 -13.88 -17.79 47.56
C SER A 5 -14.87 -16.62 47.66
N GLY A 6 -15.01 -15.86 46.58
CA GLY A 6 -16.17 -14.99 46.40
C GLY A 6 -17.38 -15.89 46.25
N THR A 7 -18.32 -15.83 47.19
CA THR A 7 -19.62 -16.49 47.07
C THR A 7 -20.26 -16.02 45.76
N VAL A 8 -20.48 -16.94 44.82
CA VAL A 8 -21.18 -16.64 43.56
C VAL A 8 -22.56 -16.08 43.92
N PRO A 9 -23.00 -14.95 43.33
CA PRO A 9 -24.29 -14.36 43.66
C PRO A 9 -25.44 -15.36 43.45
N ASP A 10 -26.28 -15.54 44.48
CA ASP A 10 -27.48 -16.36 44.36
C ASP A 10 -28.62 -15.51 43.78
N VAL A 11 -28.87 -15.67 42.48
CA VAL A 11 -29.84 -14.87 41.74
C VAL A 11 -31.22 -15.50 41.83
N LEU A 12 -32.22 -14.68 42.18
CA LEU A 12 -33.64 -15.06 42.13
C LEU A 12 -34.26 -14.57 40.81
N PRO A 13 -35.22 -15.33 40.21
CA PRO A 13 -35.91 -14.90 38.99
C PRO A 13 -36.54 -13.50 39.08
N SER A 14 -37.01 -13.12 40.27
CA SER A 14 -37.62 -11.81 40.55
C SER A 14 -36.65 -10.63 40.45
N GLN A 15 -35.34 -10.87 40.44
CA GLN A 15 -34.31 -9.84 40.29
C GLN A 15 -34.07 -9.49 38.81
N VAL A 16 -34.52 -10.33 37.87
CA VAL A 16 -34.47 -10.04 36.43
C VAL A 16 -35.65 -9.13 36.10
N LEU A 17 -35.35 -7.84 35.88
CA LEU A 17 -36.38 -6.84 35.63
C LEU A 17 -36.89 -6.97 34.19
N SER A 18 -38.20 -6.81 34.01
CA SER A 18 -38.80 -6.82 32.67
C SER A 18 -38.33 -5.61 31.86
N VAL A 19 -38.04 -5.85 30.60
CA VAL A 19 -37.77 -4.82 29.60
C VAL A 19 -38.79 -5.03 28.49
N SER A 20 -39.52 -4.01 28.08
CA SER A 20 -40.51 -4.13 27.00
C SER A 20 -40.73 -2.78 26.30
N PRO A 21 -41.17 -2.78 25.04
CA PRO A 21 -41.50 -1.55 24.31
C PRO A 21 -42.60 -0.71 24.97
N SER A 22 -43.44 -1.34 25.81
CA SER A 22 -44.52 -0.69 26.55
C SER A 22 -44.06 0.10 27.78
N LEU A 23 -42.80 -0.04 28.21
CA LEU A 23 -42.29 0.70 29.36
C LEU A 23 -41.94 2.14 29.01
N PRO A 24 -42.19 3.11 29.92
CA PRO A 24 -41.67 4.46 29.77
C PRO A 24 -40.14 4.45 29.63
N THR A 25 -39.60 5.25 28.72
CA THR A 25 -38.19 5.28 28.33
C THR A 25 -37.21 5.35 29.51
N ASN A 26 -37.50 6.20 30.51
CA ASN A 26 -36.64 6.32 31.70
C ASN A 26 -36.66 5.07 32.58
N LYS A 27 -37.83 4.41 32.70
CA LYS A 27 -37.97 3.16 33.44
C LYS A 27 -37.31 1.99 32.69
N LEU A 28 -37.41 1.98 31.36
CA LEU A 28 -36.72 1.01 30.52
C LEU A 28 -35.19 1.11 30.71
N LEU A 29 -34.64 2.32 30.67
CA LEU A 29 -33.21 2.55 30.89
C LEU A 29 -32.75 2.15 32.29
N ASP A 30 -33.54 2.46 33.32
CA ASP A 30 -33.26 2.04 34.70
C ASP A 30 -33.26 0.50 34.84
N ASN A 31 -34.26 -0.17 34.24
CA ASN A 31 -34.33 -1.63 34.23
C ASN A 31 -33.15 -2.26 33.48
N LEU A 32 -32.78 -1.73 32.31
CA LEU A 32 -31.60 -2.18 31.57
C LEU A 32 -30.31 -1.98 32.36
N THR A 33 -30.16 -0.85 33.04
CA THR A 33 -28.97 -0.57 33.87
C THR A 33 -28.86 -1.52 35.05
N LYS A 34 -29.98 -1.82 35.72
CA LYS A 34 -30.03 -2.78 36.83
C LYS A 34 -29.76 -4.20 36.36
N ASN A 35 -30.36 -4.61 35.24
CA ASN A 35 -30.08 -5.91 34.62
C ASN A 35 -28.61 -6.02 34.20
N GLN A 36 -28.03 -4.98 33.61
CA GLN A 36 -26.61 -4.94 33.24
C GLN A 36 -25.70 -5.16 34.45
N ARG A 37 -25.93 -4.48 35.57
CA ARG A 37 -25.14 -4.67 36.80
C ARG A 37 -25.26 -6.09 37.36
N LEU A 38 -26.48 -6.66 37.33
CA LEU A 38 -26.72 -8.03 37.73
C LEU A 38 -25.91 -8.98 36.85
N LEU A 39 -26.06 -8.89 35.53
CA LEU A 39 -25.40 -9.77 34.56
C LEU A 39 -23.87 -9.68 34.63
N GLN A 40 -23.32 -8.46 34.75
CA GLN A 40 -21.89 -8.21 34.90
C GLN A 40 -21.27 -8.91 36.12
N SER A 41 -22.04 -9.07 37.21
CA SER A 41 -21.55 -9.71 38.45
C SER A 41 -21.43 -11.24 38.38
N LEU A 42 -22.01 -11.86 37.35
CA LEU A 42 -22.11 -13.31 37.24
C LEU A 42 -20.94 -13.90 36.46
N PRO A 43 -20.44 -15.10 36.82
CA PRO A 43 -19.39 -15.77 36.07
C PRO A 43 -19.92 -16.39 34.76
N GLN A 44 -18.99 -16.75 33.87
CA GLN A 44 -19.28 -17.63 32.73
C GLN A 44 -19.75 -19.01 33.24
N ASN A 45 -20.61 -19.70 32.47
CA ASN A 45 -21.19 -20.99 32.84
C ASN A 45 -21.98 -20.99 34.15
N TYR A 46 -22.66 -19.88 34.46
CA TYR A 46 -23.50 -19.79 35.65
C TYR A 46 -24.63 -20.83 35.64
N GLU A 47 -24.80 -21.58 36.73
CA GLU A 47 -25.75 -22.71 36.83
C GLU A 47 -27.20 -22.30 36.54
N LYS A 48 -27.62 -21.12 37.03
CA LYS A 48 -28.98 -20.61 36.86
C LYS A 48 -29.14 -19.72 35.62
N ARG A 49 -28.26 -19.87 34.61
CA ARG A 49 -28.30 -19.08 33.37
C ARG A 49 -29.67 -19.08 32.68
N HIS A 50 -30.43 -20.18 32.80
CA HIS A 50 -31.76 -20.33 32.20
C HIS A 50 -32.76 -19.22 32.61
N PHE A 51 -32.57 -18.54 33.75
CA PHE A 51 -33.38 -17.39 34.16
C PHE A 51 -33.27 -16.20 33.20
N PHE A 52 -32.17 -16.08 32.46
CA PHE A 52 -31.96 -14.97 31.53
C PHE A 52 -32.50 -15.25 30.12
N THR A 53 -33.03 -16.44 29.85
CA THR A 53 -33.57 -16.81 28.53
C THR A 53 -34.70 -15.88 28.08
N GLY A 54 -35.59 -15.50 29.01
CA GLY A 54 -36.69 -14.57 28.71
C GLY A 54 -36.20 -13.17 28.37
N LEU A 55 -35.23 -12.66 29.15
CA LEU A 55 -34.57 -11.38 28.90
C LEU A 55 -33.85 -11.40 27.55
N TYR A 56 -33.07 -12.45 27.29
CA TYR A 56 -32.37 -12.66 26.02
C TYR A 56 -33.32 -12.57 24.83
N LYS A 57 -34.40 -13.38 24.83
CA LYS A 57 -35.40 -13.37 23.74
C LYS A 57 -36.04 -12.01 23.53
N THR A 58 -36.22 -11.24 24.60
CA THR A 58 -36.83 -9.91 24.53
C THR A 58 -35.85 -8.88 23.97
N LEU A 59 -34.58 -8.93 24.37
CA LEU A 59 -33.53 -8.04 23.85
C LEU A 59 -33.19 -8.28 22.37
N LEU A 60 -33.64 -9.39 21.78
CA LEU A 60 -33.50 -9.68 20.36
C LEU A 60 -34.55 -8.99 19.47
N ASP A 61 -35.47 -8.23 20.07
CA ASP A 61 -36.50 -7.49 19.34
C ASP A 61 -35.92 -6.22 18.67
N ASP A 62 -36.34 -5.94 17.44
CA ASP A 62 -35.87 -4.81 16.63
C ASP A 62 -36.09 -3.44 17.30
N PHE A 63 -37.04 -3.37 18.24
CA PHE A 63 -37.24 -2.21 19.11
C PHE A 63 -35.94 -1.76 19.79
N PHE A 64 -35.13 -2.69 20.30
CA PHE A 64 -33.88 -2.36 20.99
C PHE A 64 -32.78 -1.95 20.01
N TYR A 65 -32.77 -2.54 18.81
CA TYR A 65 -31.76 -2.27 17.80
C TYR A 65 -31.90 -0.90 17.15
N SER A 66 -33.13 -0.41 17.07
CA SER A 66 -33.51 0.83 16.38
C SER A 66 -34.06 1.91 17.32
N HIS A 67 -33.93 1.72 18.64
CA HIS A 67 -34.43 2.67 19.64
C HIS A 67 -33.82 4.06 19.45
N GLU A 68 -34.62 5.14 19.51
CA GLU A 68 -34.15 6.52 19.24
C GLU A 68 -32.99 6.97 20.13
N ARG A 69 -32.99 6.54 21.39
CA ARG A 69 -31.93 6.84 22.36
C ARG A 69 -30.75 5.87 22.28
N ALA A 70 -29.55 6.42 22.09
CA ALA A 70 -28.30 5.68 22.01
C ALA A 70 -27.88 4.99 23.33
N ASP A 71 -28.26 5.52 24.49
CA ASP A 71 -27.96 4.88 25.78
C ASP A 71 -28.75 3.59 25.96
N ILE A 72 -30.04 3.56 25.60
CA ILE A 72 -30.85 2.34 25.63
C ILE A 72 -30.27 1.28 24.69
N GLN A 73 -29.89 1.65 23.47
CA GLN A 73 -29.21 0.74 22.55
C GLN A 73 -27.94 0.16 23.18
N LEU A 74 -27.09 1.01 23.75
CA LEU A 74 -25.83 0.57 24.33
C LEU A 74 -26.03 -0.35 25.54
N TYR A 75 -26.95 -0.02 26.45
CA TYR A 75 -27.23 -0.88 27.60
C TYR A 75 -27.87 -2.21 27.19
N ALA A 76 -28.72 -2.23 26.16
CA ALA A 76 -29.24 -3.47 25.59
C ALA A 76 -28.13 -4.33 24.99
N ALA A 77 -27.20 -3.72 24.24
CA ALA A 77 -26.03 -4.41 23.67
C ALA A 77 -25.11 -4.99 24.75
N ILE A 78 -24.86 -4.24 25.84
CA ILE A 78 -24.08 -4.73 26.98
C ILE A 78 -24.77 -5.91 27.66
N CYS A 79 -26.09 -5.81 27.90
CA CYS A 79 -26.85 -6.94 28.45
C CYS A 79 -26.75 -8.18 27.56
N LEU A 80 -26.86 -8.02 26.24
CA LEU A 80 -26.69 -9.11 25.29
C LEU A 80 -25.28 -9.71 25.35
N ALA A 81 -24.23 -8.89 25.38
CA ALA A 81 -22.85 -9.35 25.50
C ALA A 81 -22.59 -10.12 26.81
N ASP A 82 -23.12 -9.64 27.94
CA ASP A 82 -23.03 -10.37 29.20
C ASP A 82 -23.82 -11.68 29.19
N ILE A 83 -24.99 -11.71 28.57
CA ILE A 83 -25.74 -12.96 28.40
C ILE A 83 -24.92 -13.94 27.53
N ILE A 84 -24.34 -13.49 26.42
CA ILE A 84 -23.44 -14.30 25.58
C ILE A 84 -22.32 -14.88 26.45
N ARG A 85 -21.65 -14.06 27.25
CA ARG A 85 -20.61 -14.49 28.20
C ARG A 85 -21.08 -15.53 29.20
N ILE A 86 -22.26 -15.35 29.80
CA ILE A 86 -22.81 -16.28 30.80
C ILE A 86 -23.13 -17.64 30.17
N TYR A 87 -23.63 -17.64 28.94
CA TYR A 87 -24.01 -18.86 28.22
C TYR A 87 -22.85 -19.54 27.48
N ALA A 88 -21.79 -18.80 27.14
CA ALA A 88 -20.65 -19.31 26.39
C ALA A 88 -20.06 -20.58 27.04
N PRO A 89 -19.79 -21.64 26.26
CA PRO A 89 -19.78 -21.65 24.79
C PRO A 89 -21.15 -21.89 24.13
N ASN A 90 -22.19 -22.26 24.90
CA ASN A 90 -23.47 -22.74 24.36
C ASN A 90 -24.57 -21.69 24.48
N LEU A 91 -24.75 -20.91 23.42
CA LEU A 91 -25.82 -19.91 23.33
C LEU A 91 -27.22 -20.56 23.30
N PRO A 92 -28.26 -19.89 23.81
CA PRO A 92 -29.63 -20.34 23.63
C PRO A 92 -30.00 -20.42 22.15
N GLU A 93 -30.74 -21.46 21.76
CA GLU A 93 -31.22 -21.63 20.39
C GLU A 93 -32.08 -20.44 19.93
N ILE A 94 -31.67 -19.84 18.82
CA ILE A 94 -32.36 -18.76 18.11
C ILE A 94 -32.24 -18.99 16.61
N SER A 95 -33.12 -18.37 15.82
CA SER A 95 -33.02 -18.44 14.36
C SER A 95 -31.75 -17.74 13.86
N SER A 96 -31.22 -18.20 12.73
CA SER A 96 -30.05 -17.60 12.07
C SER A 96 -30.25 -16.11 11.77
N ASP A 97 -31.49 -15.68 11.48
CA ASP A 97 -31.81 -14.26 11.28
C ASP A 97 -31.66 -13.43 12.57
N LYS A 98 -32.11 -13.98 13.71
CA LYS A 98 -31.94 -13.31 15.01
C LYS A 98 -30.48 -13.25 15.41
N MET A 99 -29.70 -14.31 15.13
CA MET A 99 -28.27 -14.34 15.42
C MET A 99 -27.53 -13.29 14.57
N LEU A 100 -27.84 -13.21 13.27
CA LEU A 100 -27.33 -12.19 12.37
C LEU A 100 -27.62 -10.78 12.89
N ASN A 101 -28.89 -10.47 13.17
CA ASN A 101 -29.29 -9.14 13.63
C ASN A 101 -28.65 -8.76 14.97
N MET A 102 -28.55 -9.71 15.90
CA MET A 102 -27.88 -9.51 17.20
C MET A 102 -26.42 -9.12 17.01
N PHE A 103 -25.64 -9.88 16.23
CA PHE A 103 -24.22 -9.58 16.04
C PHE A 103 -23.98 -8.31 15.22
N LEU A 104 -24.82 -8.03 14.23
CA LEU A 104 -24.78 -6.74 13.53
C LEU A 104 -25.09 -5.57 14.47
N PHE A 105 -26.04 -5.73 15.39
CA PHE A 105 -26.34 -4.73 16.40
C PHE A 105 -25.15 -4.49 17.35
N LEU A 106 -24.55 -5.57 17.89
CA LEU A 106 -23.35 -5.48 18.72
C LEU A 106 -22.21 -4.77 17.98
N ALA A 107 -21.95 -5.16 16.72
CA ALA A 107 -20.91 -4.55 15.89
C ALA A 107 -21.15 -3.05 15.65
N ARG A 108 -22.40 -2.62 15.45
CA ARG A 108 -22.74 -1.20 15.25
C ARG A 108 -22.43 -0.34 16.47
N GLN A 109 -22.59 -0.86 17.69
CA GLN A 109 -22.29 -0.10 18.90
C GLN A 109 -20.80 0.26 19.03
N LEU A 110 -19.91 -0.52 18.41
CA LEU A 110 -18.46 -0.29 18.41
C LEU A 110 -18.07 1.01 17.68
N ILE A 111 -18.89 1.52 16.75
CA ILE A 111 -18.60 2.78 16.04
C ILE A 111 -18.52 3.97 17.01
N GLY A 112 -19.23 3.89 18.13
CA GLY A 112 -19.25 4.93 19.15
C GLY A 112 -17.92 5.06 19.91
N LEU A 113 -16.99 4.10 19.79
CA LEU A 113 -15.63 4.21 20.33
C LEU A 113 -14.84 5.38 19.72
N LYS A 114 -15.28 5.90 18.56
CA LYS A 114 -14.72 7.11 17.95
C LYS A 114 -14.87 8.36 18.84
N LYS A 115 -15.93 8.43 19.65
CA LYS A 115 -16.27 9.60 20.47
C LYS A 115 -15.75 9.42 21.89
N ILE A 116 -14.46 9.72 22.09
CA ILE A 116 -13.78 9.52 23.38
C ILE A 116 -14.38 10.40 24.49
N ASP A 117 -14.84 11.61 24.13
CA ASP A 117 -15.42 12.57 25.07
C ASP A 117 -16.91 12.31 25.38
N ASP A 118 -17.51 11.25 24.80
CA ASP A 118 -18.90 10.88 25.06
C ASP A 118 -19.04 10.29 26.49
N PRO A 119 -20.00 10.75 27.32
CA PRO A 119 -20.27 10.18 28.64
C PRO A 119 -20.50 8.65 28.65
N LEU A 120 -20.90 8.08 27.52
CA LEU A 120 -21.10 6.64 27.35
C LEU A 120 -19.83 5.87 26.94
N PHE A 121 -18.69 6.55 26.76
CA PHE A 121 -17.46 5.93 26.29
C PHE A 121 -17.00 4.76 27.17
N THR A 122 -17.01 4.91 28.50
CA THR A 122 -16.64 3.83 29.44
C THR A 122 -17.53 2.60 29.27
N ARG A 123 -18.80 2.79 28.91
CA ARG A 123 -19.73 1.68 28.64
C ARG A 123 -19.44 0.99 27.31
N ARG A 124 -19.03 1.74 26.28
CA ARG A 124 -18.57 1.16 25.00
C ARG A 124 -17.23 0.43 25.14
N TYR A 125 -16.33 0.96 25.95
CA TYR A 125 -15.08 0.28 26.30
C TYR A 125 -15.37 -1.07 26.97
N TYR A 126 -16.28 -1.09 27.96
CA TYR A 126 -16.70 -2.34 28.61
C TYR A 126 -17.31 -3.34 27.61
N LEU A 127 -18.14 -2.88 26.68
CA LEU A 127 -18.68 -3.72 25.62
C LEU A 127 -17.57 -4.35 24.77
N LEU A 128 -16.60 -3.54 24.31
CA LEU A 128 -15.45 -4.01 23.52
C LEU A 128 -14.64 -5.07 24.29
N GLU A 129 -14.34 -4.80 25.56
CA GLU A 129 -13.57 -5.69 26.44
C GLU A 129 -14.27 -7.05 26.62
N ASN A 130 -15.58 -7.03 26.88
CA ASN A 130 -16.38 -8.25 27.04
C ASN A 130 -16.43 -9.07 25.75
N LEU A 131 -16.69 -8.43 24.61
CA LEU A 131 -16.74 -9.09 23.30
C LEU A 131 -15.40 -9.73 22.92
N SER A 132 -14.29 -9.04 23.20
CA SER A 132 -12.93 -9.54 22.98
C SER A 132 -12.59 -10.73 23.89
N MET A 133 -12.75 -10.58 25.21
CA MET A 133 -12.39 -11.59 26.21
C MET A 133 -13.10 -12.91 26.00
N VAL A 134 -14.37 -12.87 25.58
CA VAL A 134 -15.22 -14.04 25.36
C VAL A 134 -15.13 -14.55 23.93
N GLN A 135 -14.44 -13.82 23.04
CA GLN A 135 -14.36 -14.13 21.61
C GLN A 135 -15.78 -14.26 20.99
N SER A 136 -16.65 -13.32 21.36
CA SER A 136 -18.10 -13.43 21.16
C SER A 136 -18.52 -13.58 19.70
N PHE A 137 -17.69 -13.18 18.74
CA PHE A 137 -18.00 -13.23 17.30
C PHE A 137 -17.76 -14.60 16.64
N ILE A 138 -17.11 -15.56 17.30
CA ILE A 138 -16.85 -16.90 16.73
C ILE A 138 -18.12 -17.57 16.18
N PRO A 139 -19.23 -17.68 16.94
CA PRO A 139 -20.48 -18.27 16.42
C PRO A 139 -21.04 -17.51 15.22
N ALA A 140 -20.77 -16.21 15.14
CA ALA A 140 -21.25 -15.34 14.07
C ALA A 140 -20.53 -15.63 12.74
N VAL A 141 -19.22 -15.90 12.80
CA VAL A 141 -18.40 -16.21 11.62
C VAL A 141 -18.87 -17.50 10.94
N ASN A 142 -19.33 -18.48 11.72
CA ASN A 142 -19.78 -19.79 11.24
C ASN A 142 -21.20 -19.81 10.65
N LEU A 143 -21.84 -18.65 10.49
CA LEU A 143 -23.15 -18.56 9.83
C LEU A 143 -23.04 -18.73 8.31
N GLU A 144 -23.87 -19.62 7.77
CA GLU A 144 -23.99 -19.93 6.34
C GLU A 144 -24.52 -18.76 5.50
N ASP A 145 -24.67 -18.95 4.17
CA ASP A 145 -25.21 -17.97 3.22
C ASP A 145 -24.49 -16.62 3.24
N ASN A 146 -23.17 -16.62 3.41
CA ASN A 146 -22.34 -15.40 3.46
C ASN A 146 -22.65 -14.46 4.66
N ARG A 147 -23.52 -14.87 5.58
CA ARG A 147 -23.92 -14.07 6.76
C ARG A 147 -22.74 -13.82 7.70
N GLY A 148 -21.89 -14.82 7.91
CA GLY A 148 -20.68 -14.65 8.71
C GLY A 148 -19.74 -13.60 8.13
N CYS A 149 -19.48 -13.64 6.83
CA CYS A 149 -18.68 -12.64 6.13
C CYS A 149 -19.30 -11.23 6.20
N GLN A 150 -20.63 -11.12 6.12
CA GLN A 150 -21.33 -9.86 6.30
C GLN A 150 -21.07 -9.25 7.68
N ILE A 151 -21.18 -10.06 8.75
CA ILE A 151 -20.92 -9.62 10.12
C ILE A 151 -19.45 -9.19 10.26
N SER A 152 -18.51 -10.04 9.84
CA SER A 152 -17.08 -9.75 9.86
C SER A 152 -16.75 -8.44 9.15
N THR A 153 -17.32 -8.22 7.96
CA THR A 153 -17.17 -6.98 7.20
C THR A 153 -17.62 -5.76 7.99
N VAL A 154 -18.75 -5.84 8.69
CA VAL A 154 -19.27 -4.74 9.51
C VAL A 154 -18.41 -4.51 10.75
N VAL A 155 -17.96 -5.57 11.42
CA VAL A 155 -17.08 -5.48 12.60
C VAL A 155 -15.76 -4.80 12.22
N LEU A 156 -15.07 -5.29 11.19
CA LEU A 156 -13.78 -4.74 10.74
C LEU A 156 -13.94 -3.25 10.35
N ASN A 157 -14.94 -2.91 9.54
CA ASN A 157 -15.17 -1.52 9.13
C ASN A 157 -15.47 -0.61 10.33
N ASN A 158 -16.30 -1.06 11.28
CA ASN A 158 -16.63 -0.24 12.44
C ASN A 158 -15.41 -0.02 13.34
N LEU A 159 -14.58 -1.05 13.57
CA LEU A 159 -13.34 -0.91 14.35
C LEU A 159 -12.33 0.00 13.64
N PHE A 160 -12.10 -0.21 12.34
CA PHE A 160 -11.21 0.62 11.54
C PHE A 160 -11.69 2.07 11.44
N ASN A 161 -13.00 2.32 11.46
CA ASN A 161 -13.54 3.68 11.48
C ASN A 161 -13.57 4.31 12.88
N ALA A 162 -13.58 3.49 13.93
CA ALA A 162 -13.66 3.94 15.30
C ALA A 162 -12.30 4.27 15.91
N VAL A 163 -11.22 3.58 15.51
CA VAL A 163 -9.87 3.82 16.06
C VAL A 163 -9.45 5.28 15.92
N GLN A 164 -8.85 5.82 16.98
CA GLN A 164 -8.37 7.20 17.09
C GLN A 164 -6.95 7.22 17.68
N LYS A 165 -6.15 8.24 17.32
CA LYS A 165 -4.79 8.45 17.88
C LYS A 165 -4.78 8.52 19.42
N LYS A 166 -5.85 9.05 20.02
CA LYS A 166 -6.02 9.22 21.47
C LYS A 166 -6.40 7.93 22.23
N HIS A 167 -6.71 6.83 21.54
CA HIS A 167 -7.03 5.56 22.20
C HIS A 167 -5.80 4.98 22.90
N THR A 168 -6.02 4.33 24.05
CA THR A 168 -4.97 3.62 24.78
C THR A 168 -4.54 2.36 24.03
N ASP A 169 -3.32 1.89 24.28
CA ASP A 169 -2.82 0.65 23.68
C ASP A 169 -3.66 -0.56 24.09
N GLN A 170 -4.17 -0.59 25.33
CA GLN A 170 -5.09 -1.63 25.78
C GLN A 170 -6.36 -1.68 24.91
N LEU A 171 -6.96 -0.52 24.61
CA LEU A 171 -8.14 -0.44 23.75
C LEU A 171 -7.82 -0.91 22.34
N LYS A 172 -6.71 -0.43 21.76
CA LYS A 172 -6.25 -0.87 20.43
C LYS A 172 -6.03 -2.38 20.41
N ASN A 173 -5.37 -2.96 21.42
CA ASN A 173 -5.16 -4.40 21.53
C ASN A 173 -6.47 -5.20 21.54
N LEU A 174 -7.51 -4.73 22.26
CA LEU A 174 -8.83 -5.38 22.22
C LEU A 174 -9.46 -5.34 20.81
N MET A 175 -9.24 -4.26 20.04
CA MET A 175 -9.70 -4.20 18.64
C MET A 175 -8.94 -5.18 17.76
N ILE A 176 -7.61 -5.24 17.91
CA ILE A 176 -6.77 -6.22 17.20
C ILE A 176 -7.26 -7.63 17.58
N ASP A 177 -7.62 -7.89 18.85
CA ASP A 177 -7.98 -9.24 19.35
C ASP A 177 -9.22 -9.74 18.65
N ILE A 178 -10.26 -8.91 18.59
CA ILE A 178 -11.49 -9.23 17.90
C ILE A 178 -11.24 -9.53 16.42
N VAL A 179 -10.45 -8.70 15.73
CA VAL A 179 -10.18 -8.93 14.29
C VAL A 179 -9.34 -10.18 14.08
N SER A 180 -8.27 -10.38 14.86
CA SER A 180 -7.42 -11.56 14.75
C SER A 180 -8.18 -12.86 15.00
N VAL A 181 -9.10 -12.88 15.96
CA VAL A 181 -9.97 -14.03 16.25
C VAL A 181 -10.93 -14.30 15.10
N ILE A 182 -11.57 -13.25 14.56
CA ILE A 182 -12.47 -13.39 13.40
C ILE A 182 -11.72 -13.98 12.21
N LEU A 183 -10.52 -13.49 11.90
CA LEU A 183 -9.71 -14.00 10.78
C LEU A 183 -9.28 -15.45 10.99
N ALA A 184 -9.02 -15.86 12.23
CA ALA A 184 -8.61 -17.22 12.57
C ALA A 184 -9.73 -18.25 12.48
N GLU A 185 -10.99 -17.82 12.53
CA GLU A 185 -12.15 -18.72 12.49
C GLU A 185 -12.50 -19.16 11.06
N TYR A 186 -12.05 -18.45 10.04
CA TYR A 186 -12.28 -18.85 8.65
C TYR A 186 -11.34 -19.98 8.22
N GLU A 187 -11.89 -21.06 7.66
CA GLU A 187 -11.10 -22.07 6.93
C GLU A 187 -10.43 -21.46 5.69
N THR A 188 -11.17 -20.64 4.94
CA THR A 188 -10.66 -19.85 3.82
C THR A 188 -11.12 -18.41 3.99
N ILE A 189 -10.18 -17.50 4.18
CA ILE A 189 -10.48 -16.08 4.39
C ILE A 189 -11.00 -15.48 3.08
N PRO A 190 -12.23 -14.91 3.06
CA PRO A 190 -12.75 -14.26 1.87
C PRO A 190 -11.87 -13.08 1.43
N PHE A 191 -11.63 -12.95 0.12
CA PHE A 191 -10.84 -11.85 -0.43
C PHE A 191 -11.41 -10.46 -0.08
N SER A 192 -12.74 -10.34 0.08
CA SER A 192 -13.38 -9.10 0.54
C SER A 192 -12.87 -8.64 1.90
N LEU A 193 -12.58 -9.56 2.83
CA LEU A 193 -12.00 -9.22 4.14
C LEU A 193 -10.53 -8.81 4.03
N LEU A 194 -9.76 -9.47 3.15
CA LEU A 194 -8.38 -9.05 2.87
C LEU A 194 -8.34 -7.65 2.25
N GLU A 195 -9.24 -7.34 1.32
CA GLU A 195 -9.32 -5.99 0.72
C GLU A 195 -9.66 -4.91 1.75
N LEU A 196 -10.40 -5.22 2.83
CA LEU A 196 -10.60 -4.28 3.94
C LEU A 196 -9.29 -3.98 4.67
N LEU A 197 -8.38 -4.94 4.81
CA LEU A 197 -7.06 -4.73 5.40
C LEU A 197 -6.17 -3.93 4.42
N PHE A 198 -6.11 -4.37 3.16
CA PHE A 198 -5.29 -3.76 2.13
C PHE A 198 -5.64 -2.28 1.91
N ALA A 199 -6.94 -1.95 1.93
CA ALA A 199 -7.41 -0.58 1.77
C ALA A 199 -6.86 0.37 2.85
N ARG A 200 -6.45 -0.12 4.02
CA ARG A 200 -5.91 0.71 5.13
C ARG A 200 -4.39 0.84 5.12
N ILE A 201 -3.69 -0.01 4.38
CA ILE A 201 -2.22 -0.01 4.32
C ILE A 201 -1.64 0.67 3.07
N ILE A 202 -2.49 1.12 2.15
CA ILE A 202 -2.09 1.82 0.93
C ILE A 202 -2.54 3.29 0.93
N ASP A 203 -1.91 4.11 0.10
CA ASP A 203 -2.30 5.51 -0.09
C ASP A 203 -3.67 5.66 -0.77
N PRO A 204 -4.45 6.70 -0.43
CA PRO A 204 -4.15 7.78 0.52
C PRO A 204 -4.48 7.44 1.98
N GLU A 205 -5.19 6.34 2.26
CA GLU A 205 -5.67 5.99 3.61
C GLU A 205 -4.52 5.86 4.62
N LYS A 206 -3.41 5.23 4.22
CA LYS A 206 -2.18 5.13 5.03
C LYS A 206 -1.73 6.50 5.57
N LYS A 207 -1.71 7.53 4.71
CA LYS A 207 -1.29 8.90 5.08
C LYS A 207 -2.37 9.67 5.83
N LEU A 208 -3.63 9.48 5.47
CA LEU A 208 -4.75 10.22 6.06
C LEU A 208 -5.11 9.71 7.46
N ARG A 209 -4.91 8.42 7.72
CA ARG A 209 -5.35 7.72 8.93
C ARG A 209 -4.27 6.78 9.46
N GLU A 210 -3.17 7.37 9.90
CA GLU A 210 -2.00 6.68 10.45
C GLU A 210 -2.36 5.72 11.60
N GLU A 211 -3.28 6.10 12.50
CA GLU A 211 -3.73 5.23 13.59
C GLU A 211 -4.46 3.97 13.12
N CYS A 212 -5.12 4.04 11.98
CA CYS A 212 -5.80 2.89 11.37
C CYS A 212 -4.79 1.99 10.66
N TYR A 213 -3.79 2.60 10.00
CA TYR A 213 -2.65 1.89 9.45
C TYR A 213 -1.90 1.09 10.52
N GLU A 214 -1.51 1.72 11.64
CA GLU A 214 -0.84 1.06 12.77
C GLU A 214 -1.66 -0.12 13.32
N LEU A 215 -2.97 0.07 13.46
CA LEU A 215 -3.88 -0.98 13.94
C LEU A 215 -3.89 -2.18 12.97
N VAL A 216 -4.04 -1.93 11.67
CA VAL A 216 -4.10 -2.98 10.65
C VAL A 216 -2.74 -3.65 10.45
N GLU A 217 -1.63 -2.91 10.53
CA GLU A 217 -0.29 -3.49 10.56
C GLU A 217 -0.15 -4.47 11.73
N ALA A 218 -0.57 -4.09 12.94
CA ALA A 218 -0.51 -4.96 14.09
C ALA A 218 -1.40 -6.21 13.94
N ILE A 219 -2.58 -6.07 13.31
CA ILE A 219 -3.45 -7.21 12.97
C ILE A 219 -2.74 -8.15 12.00
N ILE A 220 -2.14 -7.63 10.92
CA ILE A 220 -1.43 -8.42 9.91
C ILE A 220 -0.27 -9.18 10.55
N ARG A 221 0.56 -8.51 11.36
CA ARG A 221 1.69 -9.14 12.06
C ARG A 221 1.24 -10.24 13.01
N ARG A 222 0.14 -10.03 13.73
CA ARG A 222 -0.34 -11.01 14.71
C ARG A 222 -1.04 -12.21 14.09
N SER A 223 -1.73 -12.01 12.98
CA SER A 223 -2.43 -13.06 12.25
C SER A 223 -1.59 -13.63 11.11
N GLU A 224 -0.28 -13.35 11.06
CA GLU A 224 0.64 -13.67 9.96
C GLU A 224 0.58 -15.15 9.53
N SER A 225 0.62 -16.07 10.50
CA SER A 225 0.59 -17.52 10.23
C SER A 225 -0.69 -17.98 9.52
N ILE A 226 -1.77 -17.22 9.63
CA ILE A 226 -3.09 -17.53 9.09
C ILE A 226 -3.28 -16.80 7.76
N ILE A 227 -2.88 -15.53 7.66
CA ILE A 227 -3.19 -14.68 6.50
C ILE A 227 -2.16 -14.80 5.37
N LYS A 228 -0.93 -15.27 5.62
CA LYS A 228 0.11 -15.29 4.58
C LYS A 228 -0.26 -16.12 3.35
N SER A 229 -0.90 -17.29 3.53
CA SER A 229 -1.37 -18.13 2.41
C SER A 229 -2.57 -17.50 1.68
N PRO A 230 -3.63 -17.04 2.37
CA PRO A 230 -4.71 -16.27 1.73
C PRO A 230 -4.25 -15.04 0.95
N ILE A 231 -3.25 -14.31 1.45
CA ILE A 231 -2.66 -13.19 0.72
C ILE A 231 -1.95 -13.69 -0.54
N ALA A 232 -1.13 -14.74 -0.46
CA ALA A 232 -0.48 -15.32 -1.63
C ALA A 232 -1.51 -15.84 -2.66
N GLU A 233 -2.63 -16.41 -2.21
CA GLU A 233 -3.76 -16.82 -3.05
C GLU A 233 -4.43 -15.62 -3.73
N TYR A 234 -4.61 -14.50 -3.03
CA TYR A 234 -5.10 -13.26 -3.64
C TYR A 234 -4.16 -12.79 -4.77
N PHE A 235 -2.84 -12.81 -4.53
CA PHE A 235 -1.86 -12.48 -5.56
C PHE A 235 -1.90 -13.45 -6.73
N LYS A 236 -2.07 -14.76 -6.51
CA LYS A 236 -2.27 -15.74 -7.58
C LYS A 236 -3.57 -15.50 -8.34
N ALA A 237 -4.65 -15.12 -7.66
CA ALA A 237 -5.92 -14.83 -8.30
C ALA A 237 -5.80 -13.63 -9.26
N VAL A 238 -5.21 -12.53 -8.78
CA VAL A 238 -5.01 -11.33 -9.58
C VAL A 238 -3.99 -11.56 -10.69
N LEU A 239 -2.85 -12.18 -10.37
CA LEU A 239 -1.73 -12.25 -11.29
C LEU A 239 -1.80 -13.42 -12.23
N VAL A 240 -2.34 -14.58 -11.85
CA VAL A 240 -2.24 -15.84 -12.60
C VAL A 240 -3.59 -16.24 -13.19
N THR A 241 -4.64 -16.37 -12.36
CA THR A 241 -5.97 -16.81 -12.84
C THR A 241 -6.72 -15.69 -13.54
N GLU A 242 -6.35 -14.43 -13.28
CA GLU A 242 -7.04 -13.23 -13.78
C GLU A 242 -8.51 -13.13 -13.36
N ASP A 243 -8.91 -13.86 -12.31
CA ASP A 243 -10.25 -13.80 -11.72
C ASP A 243 -10.37 -12.55 -10.83
N THR A 244 -10.69 -11.43 -11.47
CA THR A 244 -10.62 -10.09 -10.88
C THR A 244 -11.95 -9.35 -10.84
N GLU A 245 -13.04 -9.93 -11.36
CA GLU A 245 -14.34 -9.27 -11.49
C GLU A 245 -14.90 -8.80 -10.14
N SER A 246 -14.62 -9.56 -9.06
CA SER A 246 -15.05 -9.26 -7.70
C SER A 246 -14.00 -8.53 -6.85
N LEU A 247 -12.80 -8.29 -7.37
CA LEU A 247 -11.67 -7.75 -6.61
C LEU A 247 -11.50 -6.25 -6.88
N HIS A 248 -11.81 -5.41 -5.91
CA HIS A 248 -11.80 -3.96 -6.10
C HIS A 248 -10.39 -3.36 -6.11
N LEU A 249 -9.42 -4.04 -5.52
CA LEU A 249 -8.04 -3.55 -5.38
C LEU A 249 -7.03 -4.21 -6.32
N HIS A 250 -7.48 -5.05 -7.27
CA HIS A 250 -6.58 -5.73 -8.23
C HIS A 250 -5.67 -4.73 -8.98
N SER A 251 -6.21 -3.57 -9.36
CA SER A 251 -5.48 -2.50 -10.06
C SER A 251 -4.41 -1.80 -9.20
N LYS A 252 -4.44 -2.01 -7.87
CA LYS A 252 -3.52 -1.43 -6.88
C LYS A 252 -2.55 -2.47 -6.30
N ILE A 253 -2.45 -3.66 -6.91
CA ILE A 253 -1.64 -4.77 -6.38
C ILE A 253 -0.17 -4.41 -6.07
N TYR A 254 0.44 -3.51 -6.84
CA TYR A 254 1.81 -3.05 -6.59
C TYR A 254 1.93 -2.17 -5.34
N TYR A 255 0.93 -1.33 -5.03
CA TYR A 255 0.88 -0.59 -3.77
C TYR A 255 0.66 -1.53 -2.58
N ILE A 256 -0.15 -2.58 -2.77
CA ILE A 256 -0.38 -3.59 -1.74
C ILE A 256 0.92 -4.36 -1.46
N PHE A 257 1.63 -4.78 -2.50
CA PHE A 257 2.89 -5.50 -2.36
C PHE A 257 3.97 -4.64 -1.68
N ASP A 258 4.09 -3.38 -2.10
CA ASP A 258 4.98 -2.42 -1.45
C ASP A 258 4.65 -2.28 0.04
N ALA A 259 3.39 -2.06 0.39
CA ALA A 259 2.96 -1.95 1.78
C ALA A 259 3.27 -3.21 2.59
N LEU A 260 2.93 -4.40 2.07
CA LEU A 260 3.19 -5.68 2.74
C LEU A 260 4.68 -5.95 2.93
N SER A 261 5.54 -5.50 1.99
CA SER A 261 6.99 -5.69 2.11
C SER A 261 7.63 -4.92 3.27
N HIS A 262 6.97 -3.86 3.75
CA HIS A 262 7.38 -3.16 4.97
C HIS A 262 6.78 -3.76 6.24
N ILE A 263 5.77 -4.63 6.10
CA ILE A 263 5.07 -5.25 7.22
C ILE A 263 5.67 -6.61 7.56
N SER A 264 5.82 -7.54 6.60
CA SER A 264 6.30 -8.89 6.92
C SER A 264 7.08 -9.54 5.78
N ASP A 265 8.32 -9.94 6.07
CA ASP A 265 9.16 -10.71 5.15
C ASP A 265 8.57 -12.09 4.84
N THR A 266 7.89 -12.74 5.81
CA THR A 266 7.33 -14.08 5.58
C THR A 266 6.12 -14.04 4.63
N ILE A 267 5.35 -12.95 4.63
CA ILE A 267 4.29 -12.72 3.64
C ILE A 267 4.91 -12.49 2.26
N VAL A 268 6.02 -11.74 2.20
CA VAL A 268 6.76 -11.53 0.94
C VAL A 268 7.27 -12.86 0.40
N ASP A 269 7.86 -13.71 1.24
CA ASP A 269 8.38 -15.04 0.86
C ASP A 269 7.33 -15.90 0.14
N GLU A 270 6.05 -15.82 0.55
CA GLU A 270 4.95 -16.56 -0.10
C GLU A 270 4.52 -15.96 -1.46
N ILE A 271 4.71 -14.65 -1.64
CA ILE A 271 4.31 -13.92 -2.86
C ILE A 271 5.39 -14.03 -3.95
N ILE A 272 6.67 -13.94 -3.57
CA ILE A 272 7.82 -13.86 -4.50
C ILE A 272 7.81 -14.96 -5.57
N PRO A 273 7.60 -16.26 -5.26
CA PRO A 273 7.60 -17.32 -6.26
C PRO A 273 6.55 -17.12 -7.35
N THR A 274 5.39 -16.57 -7.00
CA THR A 274 4.30 -16.27 -7.95
C THR A 274 4.73 -15.19 -8.94
N ILE A 275 5.37 -14.12 -8.46
CA ILE A 275 5.84 -13.03 -9.31
C ILE A 275 7.03 -13.47 -10.17
N GLU A 276 7.98 -14.20 -9.60
CA GLU A 276 9.16 -14.72 -10.31
C GLU A 276 8.76 -15.65 -11.46
N HIS A 277 7.83 -16.58 -11.20
CA HIS A 277 7.26 -17.42 -12.25
C HIS A 277 6.62 -16.56 -13.34
N ARG A 278 5.83 -15.54 -12.97
CA ARG A 278 5.14 -14.66 -13.92
C ARG A 278 6.09 -13.81 -14.77
N LEU A 279 7.32 -13.52 -14.31
CA LEU A 279 8.35 -12.84 -15.12
C LEU A 279 8.96 -13.75 -16.19
N THR A 280 8.85 -15.08 -16.06
CA THR A 280 9.52 -16.04 -16.93
C THR A 280 8.58 -16.78 -17.89
N VAL A 281 7.26 -16.59 -17.77
CA VAL A 281 6.28 -17.18 -18.70
C VAL A 281 6.39 -16.58 -20.11
N SER A 282 5.96 -17.34 -21.12
CA SER A 282 5.99 -16.90 -22.52
C SER A 282 5.05 -15.73 -22.83
N ASN A 283 3.96 -15.59 -22.08
CA ASN A 283 2.96 -14.56 -22.31
C ASN A 283 3.50 -13.16 -21.96
N GLU A 284 3.46 -12.26 -22.93
CA GLU A 284 4.02 -10.91 -22.81
C GLU A 284 3.24 -10.00 -21.85
N LYS A 285 1.90 -10.08 -21.87
CA LYS A 285 1.04 -9.32 -20.95
C LYS A 285 1.42 -9.67 -19.50
N HIS A 286 1.59 -10.97 -19.25
CA HIS A 286 1.93 -11.51 -17.93
C HIS A 286 3.29 -11.01 -17.45
N ARG A 287 4.33 -11.12 -18.29
CA ARG A 287 5.67 -10.60 -17.97
C ARG A 287 5.65 -9.10 -17.73
N ARG A 288 4.93 -8.34 -18.56
CA ARG A 288 4.79 -6.88 -18.43
C ARG A 288 4.13 -6.50 -17.11
N ASP A 289 3.06 -7.19 -16.71
CA ASP A 289 2.33 -6.85 -15.48
C ASP A 289 3.13 -7.24 -14.23
N ALA A 290 3.84 -8.36 -14.24
CA ALA A 290 4.80 -8.71 -13.19
C ALA A 290 5.96 -7.71 -13.11
N ALA A 291 6.50 -7.27 -14.26
CA ALA A 291 7.55 -6.27 -14.32
C ALA A 291 7.11 -4.91 -13.78
N LYS A 292 5.86 -4.48 -14.00
CA LYS A 292 5.31 -3.26 -13.38
C LYS A 292 5.37 -3.33 -11.86
N ILE A 293 4.98 -4.47 -11.29
CA ILE A 293 4.94 -4.66 -9.84
C ILE A 293 6.35 -4.58 -9.26
N ILE A 294 7.29 -5.36 -9.80
CA ILE A 294 8.67 -5.35 -9.31
C ILE A 294 9.30 -3.99 -9.51
N ALA A 295 9.20 -3.39 -10.71
CA ALA A 295 9.76 -2.07 -10.98
C ALA A 295 9.27 -1.00 -9.99
N TYR A 296 7.99 -1.02 -9.63
CA TYR A 296 7.44 -0.12 -8.62
C TYR A 296 8.02 -0.41 -7.22
N VAL A 297 7.93 -1.66 -6.76
CA VAL A 297 8.30 -2.01 -5.38
C VAL A 297 9.80 -1.87 -5.14
N THR A 298 10.65 -2.42 -6.01
CA THR A 298 12.10 -2.36 -5.80
C THR A 298 12.69 -0.96 -6.06
N SER A 299 11.94 -0.04 -6.69
CA SER A 299 12.36 1.36 -6.81
C SER A 299 11.86 2.28 -5.69
N SER A 300 10.96 1.78 -4.83
CA SER A 300 10.35 2.56 -3.75
C SER A 300 11.35 2.84 -2.62
N PRO A 301 11.26 3.98 -1.92
CA PRO A 301 12.18 4.32 -0.83
C PRO A 301 12.17 3.27 0.28
N ASN A 302 13.32 2.98 0.88
CA ASN A 302 13.49 2.06 2.01
C ASN A 302 13.10 0.59 1.74
N ASN A 303 12.88 0.19 0.48
CA ASN A 303 12.62 -1.19 0.11
C ASN A 303 13.92 -1.97 -0.13
N ASP A 304 14.02 -3.21 0.36
CA ASP A 304 15.21 -4.05 0.20
C ASP A 304 14.98 -5.37 -0.57
N ILE A 305 13.84 -5.51 -1.26
CA ILE A 305 13.49 -6.73 -2.00
C ILE A 305 14.57 -7.09 -3.03
N ALA A 306 15.11 -6.12 -3.78
CA ALA A 306 16.17 -6.37 -4.77
C ALA A 306 17.49 -6.85 -4.15
N LYS A 307 17.72 -6.55 -2.86
CA LYS A 307 18.88 -7.06 -2.10
C LYS A 307 18.61 -8.46 -1.57
N LYS A 308 17.45 -8.65 -0.94
CA LYS A 308 17.04 -9.92 -0.30
C LYS A 308 16.82 -11.04 -1.33
N TYR A 309 16.09 -10.75 -2.40
CA TYR A 309 15.65 -11.75 -3.38
C TYR A 309 16.41 -11.60 -4.69
N LYS A 310 17.68 -12.05 -4.70
CA LYS A 310 18.56 -11.92 -5.87
C LYS A 310 18.09 -12.68 -7.10
N THR A 311 17.43 -13.84 -6.93
CA THR A 311 16.86 -14.58 -8.06
C THR A 311 15.78 -13.78 -8.77
N LEU A 312 14.85 -13.19 -8.00
CA LEU A 312 13.83 -12.28 -8.52
C LEU A 312 14.44 -11.05 -9.19
N TRP A 313 15.42 -10.41 -8.54
CA TRP A 313 16.09 -9.23 -9.08
C TRP A 313 16.75 -9.53 -10.44
N ASN A 314 17.48 -10.63 -10.54
CA ASN A 314 18.11 -11.06 -11.78
C ASN A 314 17.07 -11.38 -12.86
N ALA A 315 15.97 -12.07 -12.49
CA ALA A 315 14.87 -12.34 -13.41
C ALA A 315 14.21 -11.06 -13.94
N PHE A 316 14.13 -10.01 -13.12
CA PHE A 316 13.68 -8.68 -13.51
C PHE A 316 14.68 -7.96 -14.42
N LEU A 317 15.98 -7.98 -14.12
CA LEU A 317 17.02 -7.40 -14.97
C LEU A 317 17.06 -8.05 -16.37
N GLU A 318 16.84 -9.36 -16.44
CA GLU A 318 16.73 -10.07 -17.72
C GLU A 318 15.54 -9.60 -18.58
N GLN A 319 14.49 -9.02 -17.98
CA GLN A 319 13.38 -8.44 -18.75
C GLN A 319 13.79 -7.18 -19.53
N PHE A 320 14.77 -6.42 -19.05
CA PHE A 320 15.29 -5.31 -19.83
C PHE A 320 16.09 -5.78 -21.04
N LYS A 321 16.71 -6.97 -20.98
CA LYS A 321 17.51 -7.53 -22.07
C LYS A 321 16.66 -8.27 -23.08
N ASN A 322 15.84 -9.21 -22.60
CA ASN A 322 15.12 -10.19 -23.42
C ASN A 322 13.61 -9.91 -23.51
N GLY A 323 13.13 -8.85 -22.86
CA GLY A 323 11.74 -8.42 -22.97
C GLY A 323 11.42 -7.84 -24.34
N THR A 324 10.14 -7.86 -24.71
CA THR A 324 9.67 -7.09 -25.86
C THR A 324 9.82 -5.59 -25.61
N PRO A 325 9.80 -4.74 -26.65
CA PRO A 325 9.90 -3.29 -26.46
C PRO A 325 8.94 -2.74 -25.40
N GLU A 326 7.72 -3.29 -25.32
CA GLU A 326 6.73 -2.86 -24.34
C GLU A 326 7.12 -3.24 -22.89
N VAL A 327 7.68 -4.44 -22.68
CA VAL A 327 8.20 -4.87 -21.37
C VAL A 327 9.41 -4.02 -20.99
N GLN A 328 10.35 -3.79 -21.91
CA GLN A 328 11.53 -2.95 -21.67
C GLN A 328 11.14 -1.52 -21.28
N LEU A 329 10.22 -0.91 -22.04
CA LEU A 329 9.66 0.42 -21.74
C LEU A 329 9.02 0.47 -20.35
N THR A 330 8.34 -0.60 -19.95
CA THR A 330 7.72 -0.74 -18.63
C THR A 330 8.77 -0.76 -17.52
N CYS A 331 9.80 -1.60 -17.65
CA CYS A 331 10.88 -1.68 -16.67
C CYS A 331 11.63 -0.35 -16.51
N MET A 332 11.79 0.41 -17.61
CA MET A 332 12.50 1.69 -17.60
C MET A 332 11.78 2.84 -16.87
N LYS A 333 10.47 2.74 -16.63
CA LYS A 333 9.66 3.84 -16.06
C LYS A 333 10.18 4.35 -14.72
N HIS A 334 10.78 3.47 -13.93
CA HIS A 334 11.24 3.73 -12.57
C HIS A 334 12.75 3.95 -12.44
N LEU A 335 13.51 3.99 -13.55
CA LEU A 335 14.98 4.11 -13.52
C LEU A 335 15.44 5.30 -12.67
N LYS A 336 14.85 6.49 -12.86
CA LYS A 336 15.16 7.65 -12.02
C LYS A 336 15.02 7.36 -10.52
N SER A 337 13.94 6.71 -10.12
CA SER A 337 13.68 6.40 -8.70
C SER A 337 14.75 5.49 -8.12
N TYR A 338 15.27 4.52 -8.88
CA TYR A 338 16.37 3.69 -8.41
C TYR A 338 17.64 4.48 -8.13
N PHE A 339 18.05 5.38 -9.04
CA PHE A 339 19.26 6.19 -8.83
C PHE A 339 19.13 7.13 -7.63
N VAL A 340 17.91 7.57 -7.30
CA VAL A 340 17.66 8.42 -6.13
C VAL A 340 17.60 7.60 -4.83
N ASN A 341 16.88 6.48 -4.84
CA ASN A 341 16.54 5.75 -3.62
C ASN A 341 17.51 4.61 -3.28
N HIS A 342 18.19 4.03 -4.28
CA HIS A 342 18.99 2.80 -4.17
C HIS A 342 20.35 2.91 -4.89
N PRO A 343 21.28 3.76 -4.41
CA PRO A 343 22.59 3.95 -5.03
C PRO A 343 23.39 2.66 -5.25
N GLU A 344 23.21 1.66 -4.38
CA GLU A 344 23.88 0.37 -4.45
C GLU A 344 23.41 -0.53 -5.61
N LEU A 345 22.26 -0.24 -6.23
CA LEU A 345 21.77 -0.97 -7.40
C LEU A 345 22.17 -0.32 -8.73
N THR A 346 22.80 0.86 -8.68
CA THR A 346 23.10 1.66 -9.88
C THR A 346 24.03 0.94 -10.85
N SER A 347 25.02 0.18 -10.35
CA SER A 347 25.93 -0.59 -11.21
C SER A 347 25.17 -1.59 -12.10
N ASP A 348 24.29 -2.40 -11.51
CA ASP A 348 23.47 -3.39 -12.24
C ASP A 348 22.58 -2.69 -13.29
N LEU A 349 22.01 -1.55 -12.93
CA LEU A 349 21.12 -0.79 -13.79
C LEU A 349 21.88 -0.14 -14.94
N GLU A 350 23.08 0.40 -14.72
CA GLU A 350 23.91 0.95 -15.77
C GLU A 350 24.35 -0.13 -16.79
N ASP A 351 24.66 -1.34 -16.33
CA ASP A 351 24.97 -2.47 -17.21
C ASP A 351 23.79 -2.80 -18.13
N VAL A 352 22.58 -2.75 -17.59
CA VAL A 352 21.35 -2.93 -18.37
C VAL A 352 21.07 -1.72 -19.29
N MET A 353 21.35 -0.49 -18.87
CA MET A 353 21.22 0.71 -19.70
C MET A 353 22.10 0.65 -20.94
N VAL A 354 23.32 0.12 -20.83
CA VAL A 354 24.19 -0.12 -21.99
C VAL A 354 23.50 -1.06 -22.98
N GLN A 355 22.91 -2.16 -22.52
CA GLN A 355 22.19 -3.09 -23.40
C GLN A 355 20.96 -2.45 -24.07
N LEU A 356 20.17 -1.68 -23.31
CA LEU A 356 19.00 -0.96 -23.85
C LEU A 356 19.40 0.05 -24.93
N SER A 357 20.57 0.68 -24.80
CA SER A 357 21.07 1.60 -25.81
C SER A 357 21.34 0.92 -27.16
N LEU A 358 21.59 -0.40 -27.15
CA LEU A 358 21.84 -1.22 -28.34
C LEU A 358 20.57 -1.85 -28.92
N SER A 359 19.39 -1.60 -28.32
CA SER A 359 18.12 -2.17 -28.79
C SER A 359 17.84 -1.83 -30.25
N ALA A 360 17.31 -2.80 -30.99
CA ALA A 360 16.85 -2.58 -32.36
C ALA A 360 15.63 -1.64 -32.42
N ASP A 361 14.85 -1.58 -31.34
CA ASP A 361 13.67 -0.74 -31.24
C ASP A 361 14.04 0.72 -30.99
N THR A 362 13.50 1.63 -31.81
CA THR A 362 13.75 3.06 -31.71
C THR A 362 13.13 3.68 -30.46
N ASN A 363 11.93 3.25 -30.07
CA ASN A 363 11.23 3.80 -28.91
C ASN A 363 11.96 3.44 -27.62
N VAL A 364 12.54 2.24 -27.53
CA VAL A 364 13.34 1.83 -26.37
C VAL A 364 14.58 2.73 -26.21
N ARG A 365 15.31 2.97 -27.30
CA ARG A 365 16.50 3.85 -27.28
C ARG A 365 16.17 5.30 -26.98
N SER A 366 15.10 5.83 -27.57
CA SER A 366 14.59 7.19 -27.30
C SER A 366 14.15 7.33 -25.83
N GLN A 367 13.38 6.37 -25.32
CA GLN A 367 12.96 6.37 -23.92
C GLN A 367 14.17 6.33 -22.97
N LEU A 368 15.23 5.58 -23.29
CA LEU A 368 16.46 5.56 -22.50
C LEU A 368 17.10 6.96 -22.43
N MET A 369 17.13 7.74 -23.53
CA MET A 369 17.65 9.11 -23.52
C MET A 369 16.84 10.00 -22.58
N THR A 370 15.51 9.85 -22.61
CA THR A 370 14.60 10.56 -21.70
C THR A 370 14.87 10.17 -20.24
N GLN A 371 15.12 8.89 -19.94
CA GLN A 371 15.46 8.44 -18.59
C GLN A 371 16.82 8.97 -18.12
N ILE A 372 17.86 8.95 -18.95
CA ILE A 372 19.19 9.53 -18.62
C ILE A 372 19.05 11.02 -18.27
N ARG A 373 18.31 11.78 -19.06
CA ARG A 373 18.00 13.18 -18.76
C ARG A 373 17.28 13.34 -17.41
N ALA A 374 16.35 12.44 -17.11
CA ALA A 374 15.56 12.50 -15.89
C ALA A 374 16.38 12.16 -14.62
N ILE A 375 17.28 11.17 -14.72
CA ILE A 375 18.21 10.73 -13.66
C ILE A 375 19.17 11.86 -13.29
N THR A 376 19.83 12.41 -14.29
CA THR A 376 20.90 13.41 -14.14
C THR A 376 20.38 14.81 -13.83
N ASN A 377 19.08 15.07 -14.03
CA ASN A 377 18.49 16.40 -13.94
C ASN A 377 19.26 17.48 -14.75
N SER A 378 19.92 17.04 -15.84
CA SER A 378 20.84 17.84 -16.65
C SER A 378 22.03 18.45 -15.87
N ASN A 379 22.42 17.87 -14.75
CA ASN A 379 23.67 18.21 -14.06
C ASN A 379 24.82 17.39 -14.67
N LEU A 380 25.92 18.06 -15.00
CA LEU A 380 27.07 17.41 -15.63
C LEU A 380 27.73 16.37 -14.70
N CYS A 381 27.84 16.68 -13.40
CA CYS A 381 28.46 15.80 -12.41
C CYS A 381 27.69 14.49 -12.17
N ASP A 382 26.39 14.46 -12.47
CA ASP A 382 25.53 13.29 -12.26
C ASP A 382 25.59 12.32 -13.46
N ILE A 383 26.31 12.66 -14.53
CA ILE A 383 26.48 11.80 -15.70
C ILE A 383 27.68 10.88 -15.49
N SER A 384 27.42 9.59 -15.26
CA SER A 384 28.47 8.58 -15.15
C SER A 384 29.19 8.33 -16.48
N ASP A 385 30.37 7.69 -16.43
CA ASP A 385 31.13 7.40 -17.65
C ASP A 385 30.41 6.42 -18.57
N ARG A 386 29.65 5.47 -18.02
CA ARG A 386 28.77 4.58 -18.81
C ARG A 386 27.67 5.39 -19.51
N MET A 387 27.03 6.34 -18.83
CA MET A 387 26.05 7.23 -19.46
C MET A 387 26.67 8.13 -20.53
N LYS A 388 27.88 8.65 -20.33
CA LYS A 388 28.61 9.42 -21.35
C LYS A 388 28.86 8.59 -22.61
N GLN A 389 29.28 7.32 -22.45
CA GLN A 389 29.46 6.41 -23.58
C GLN A 389 28.14 6.22 -24.35
N ILE A 390 27.05 5.90 -23.64
CA ILE A 390 25.72 5.74 -24.23
C ILE A 390 25.31 6.99 -25.02
N LEU A 391 25.44 8.18 -24.42
CA LEU A 391 25.09 9.44 -25.06
C LEU A 391 25.95 9.73 -26.29
N CYS A 392 27.24 9.43 -26.24
CA CYS A 392 28.16 9.59 -27.37
C CYS A 392 27.76 8.70 -28.55
N GLU A 393 27.44 7.43 -28.28
CA GLU A 393 27.01 6.49 -29.30
C GLU A 393 25.63 6.88 -29.87
N ARG A 394 24.69 7.29 -29.02
CA ARG A 394 23.34 7.71 -29.44
C ARG A 394 23.32 9.06 -30.16
N ALA A 395 24.27 9.96 -29.90
CA ALA A 395 24.47 11.17 -30.71
C ALA A 395 24.81 10.84 -32.19
N ARG A 396 25.27 9.62 -32.47
CA ARG A 396 25.60 9.10 -33.80
C ARG A 396 24.68 7.96 -34.24
N ASP A 397 23.52 7.84 -33.60
CA ASP A 397 22.52 6.85 -33.92
C ASP A 397 22.12 6.89 -35.41
N LYS A 398 21.66 5.78 -35.99
CA LYS A 398 21.16 5.77 -37.38
C LYS A 398 19.83 6.50 -37.52
N ILE A 399 19.00 6.45 -36.49
CA ILE A 399 17.67 7.05 -36.46
C ILE A 399 17.78 8.49 -35.95
N TRP A 400 17.23 9.40 -36.75
CA TRP A 400 17.29 10.84 -36.52
C TRP A 400 16.73 11.25 -35.16
N GLU A 401 15.58 10.69 -34.78
CA GLU A 401 14.86 11.04 -33.56
C GLU A 401 15.72 10.77 -32.31
N VAL A 402 16.40 9.62 -32.26
CA VAL A 402 17.28 9.24 -31.16
C VAL A 402 18.53 10.11 -31.10
N ARG A 403 19.15 10.39 -32.27
CA ARG A 403 20.29 11.33 -32.35
C ARG A 403 19.92 12.69 -31.79
N LYS A 404 18.79 13.21 -32.24
CA LYS A 404 18.27 14.52 -31.85
C LYS A 404 18.06 14.59 -30.33
N GLU A 405 17.46 13.58 -29.73
CA GLU A 405 17.25 13.55 -28.27
C GLU A 405 18.55 13.55 -27.47
N ALA A 406 19.53 12.75 -27.88
CA ALA A 406 20.83 12.68 -27.24
C ALA A 406 21.58 14.02 -27.34
N LEU A 407 21.64 14.60 -28.53
CA LEU A 407 22.35 15.86 -28.78
C LEU A 407 21.66 17.07 -28.15
N ASP A 408 20.33 17.11 -28.16
CA ASP A 408 19.56 18.14 -27.46
C ASP A 408 19.80 18.08 -25.94
N TYR A 409 19.88 16.87 -25.37
CA TYR A 409 20.20 16.70 -23.96
C TYR A 409 21.61 17.21 -23.63
N LEU A 410 22.61 16.79 -24.40
CA LEU A 410 23.98 17.25 -24.22
C LEU A 410 24.08 18.78 -24.35
N GLY A 411 23.40 19.38 -25.34
CA GLY A 411 23.33 20.84 -25.49
C GLY A 411 22.72 21.52 -24.27
N HIS A 412 21.65 20.96 -23.71
CA HIS A 412 21.04 21.51 -22.50
C HIS A 412 21.99 21.44 -21.29
N VAL A 413 22.71 20.34 -21.10
CA VAL A 413 23.75 20.19 -20.06
C VAL A 413 24.85 21.24 -20.24
N TYR A 414 25.35 21.41 -21.47
CA TYR A 414 26.36 22.42 -21.80
C TYR A 414 25.89 23.82 -21.41
N LYS A 415 24.71 24.23 -21.88
CA LYS A 415 24.16 25.56 -21.60
C LYS A 415 24.00 25.79 -20.09
N LYS A 416 23.50 24.79 -19.35
CA LYS A 416 23.31 24.88 -17.90
C LYS A 416 24.64 25.09 -17.18
N GLU A 417 25.63 24.26 -17.46
CA GLU A 417 26.94 24.34 -16.81
C GLU A 417 27.69 25.62 -17.20
N CYS A 418 27.47 26.13 -18.42
CA CYS A 418 28.11 27.37 -18.84
C CYS A 418 27.63 28.63 -18.09
N THR A 419 26.53 28.54 -17.35
CA THR A 419 26.12 29.64 -16.45
C THR A 419 26.98 29.73 -15.18
N ASN A 420 27.75 28.69 -14.85
CA ASN A 420 28.70 28.70 -13.75
C ASN A 420 30.00 29.38 -14.19
N ALA A 421 30.47 30.40 -13.45
CA ALA A 421 31.63 31.20 -13.85
C ALA A 421 33.00 30.55 -13.54
N ASN A 422 33.04 29.49 -12.72
CA ASN A 422 34.26 28.85 -12.24
C ASN A 422 34.28 27.37 -12.64
N TRP A 423 34.90 27.05 -13.78
CA TRP A 423 35.10 25.66 -14.20
C TRP A 423 36.45 25.12 -13.74
N SER A 424 36.46 23.87 -13.27
CA SER A 424 37.71 23.10 -13.17
C SER A 424 38.16 22.62 -14.55
N ASP A 425 39.43 22.23 -14.68
CA ASP A 425 39.96 21.66 -15.93
C ASP A 425 39.16 20.44 -16.39
N ASP A 426 38.63 19.64 -15.46
CA ASP A 426 37.85 18.46 -15.80
C ASP A 426 36.44 18.81 -16.31
N ILE A 427 35.79 19.82 -15.73
CA ILE A 427 34.52 20.35 -16.28
C ILE A 427 34.77 20.91 -17.68
N GLN A 428 35.86 21.65 -17.86
CA GLN A 428 36.24 22.22 -19.15
C GLN A 428 36.42 21.14 -20.23
N LYS A 429 37.11 20.03 -19.91
CA LYS A 429 37.25 18.89 -20.83
C LYS A 429 35.89 18.27 -21.18
N GLN A 430 35.00 18.14 -20.21
CA GLN A 430 33.67 17.57 -20.44
C GLN A 430 32.79 18.49 -21.31
N LEU A 431 32.81 19.81 -21.07
CA LEU A 431 32.11 20.77 -21.92
C LEU A 431 32.67 20.79 -23.34
N THR A 432 33.99 20.68 -23.47
CA THR A 432 34.67 20.55 -24.76
C THR A 432 34.24 19.29 -25.51
N TRP A 433 34.12 18.16 -24.81
CA TRP A 433 33.60 16.91 -25.38
C TRP A 433 32.17 17.10 -25.91
N ILE A 434 31.28 17.70 -25.12
CA ILE A 434 29.90 17.98 -25.55
C ILE A 434 29.87 18.87 -26.80
N ALA A 435 30.62 19.97 -26.79
CA ALA A 435 30.68 20.90 -27.91
C ALA A 435 31.17 20.20 -29.19
N ASN A 436 32.21 19.37 -29.09
CA ASN A 436 32.69 18.56 -30.21
C ASN A 436 31.61 17.60 -30.72
N CYS A 437 30.88 16.90 -29.84
CA CYS A 437 29.79 16.01 -30.24
C CYS A 437 28.72 16.73 -31.08
N ILE A 438 28.36 17.95 -30.70
CA ILE A 438 27.35 18.77 -31.40
C ILE A 438 27.88 19.30 -32.72
N ILE A 439 29.07 19.89 -32.74
CA ILE A 439 29.64 20.50 -33.96
C ILE A 439 29.96 19.42 -35.00
N HIS A 440 30.48 18.27 -34.56
CA HIS A 440 30.79 17.16 -35.48
C HIS A 440 29.55 16.59 -36.18
N LEU A 441 28.34 16.86 -35.70
CA LEU A 441 27.11 16.51 -36.42
C LEU A 441 27.07 17.18 -37.81
N TYR A 442 27.69 18.35 -38.00
CA TYR A 442 27.69 19.06 -39.28
C TYR A 442 28.37 18.28 -40.42
N TYR A 443 29.27 17.34 -40.09
CA TYR A 443 29.90 16.45 -41.05
C TYR A 443 28.96 15.37 -41.61
N GLN A 444 27.77 15.18 -41.02
CA GLN A 444 26.79 14.28 -41.56
C GLN A 444 26.26 14.78 -42.90
N LYS A 445 25.98 13.84 -43.81
CA LYS A 445 25.54 14.16 -45.17
C LYS A 445 24.11 14.70 -45.22
N ALA A 446 23.26 14.29 -44.28
CA ALA A 446 21.85 14.65 -44.30
C ALA A 446 21.64 16.12 -43.91
N THR A 447 20.82 16.84 -44.69
CA THR A 447 20.51 18.25 -44.46
C THR A 447 19.88 18.48 -43.08
N GLN A 448 19.05 17.54 -42.61
CA GLN A 448 18.41 17.63 -41.29
C GLN A 448 19.45 17.67 -40.16
N ASP A 449 20.51 16.86 -40.23
CA ASP A 449 21.61 16.87 -39.25
C ASP A 449 22.34 18.22 -39.23
N LYS A 450 22.61 18.81 -40.39
CA LYS A 450 23.22 20.14 -40.48
C LYS A 450 22.34 21.22 -39.84
N LEU A 451 21.04 21.21 -40.14
CA LEU A 451 20.08 22.15 -39.56
C LEU A 451 19.95 21.97 -38.04
N LEU A 452 20.00 20.73 -37.53
CA LEU A 452 20.01 20.49 -36.09
C LEU A 452 21.30 20.99 -35.45
N ALA A 453 22.46 20.74 -36.06
CA ALA A 453 23.74 21.26 -35.56
C ALA A 453 23.71 22.80 -35.46
N GLU A 454 23.24 23.49 -36.50
CA GLU A 454 23.07 24.95 -36.50
C GLU A 454 22.12 25.43 -35.39
N ARG A 455 21.00 24.72 -35.21
CA ARG A 455 20.03 25.01 -34.14
C ARG A 455 20.63 24.80 -32.75
N LEU A 456 21.31 23.68 -32.51
CA LEU A 456 21.92 23.38 -31.21
C LEU A 456 23.05 24.36 -30.90
N LEU A 457 23.86 24.72 -31.90
CA LEU A 457 24.91 25.72 -31.78
C LEU A 457 24.32 27.07 -31.34
N THR A 458 23.30 27.57 -32.03
CA THR A 458 22.69 28.90 -31.77
C THR A 458 21.79 28.95 -30.54
N PHE A 459 21.30 27.80 -30.06
CA PHE A 459 20.40 27.75 -28.91
C PHE A 459 21.12 27.43 -27.59
N TYR A 460 22.13 26.56 -27.63
CA TYR A 460 22.83 26.05 -26.45
C TYR A 460 24.26 26.56 -26.32
N LEU A 461 25.08 26.43 -27.36
CA LEU A 461 26.52 26.74 -27.29
C LEU A 461 26.78 28.25 -27.38
N MET A 462 26.01 28.94 -28.23
CA MET A 462 26.07 30.38 -28.44
C MET A 462 24.65 30.98 -28.46
N PRO A 463 23.98 31.09 -27.30
CA PRO A 463 22.61 31.55 -27.24
C PRO A 463 22.46 32.99 -27.77
N TRP A 464 21.44 33.21 -28.61
CA TRP A 464 21.21 34.51 -29.26
C TRP A 464 20.79 35.62 -28.28
N ASP A 465 20.33 35.27 -27.09
CA ASP A 465 19.87 36.16 -26.02
C ASP A 465 21.02 36.73 -25.16
N VAL A 466 22.27 36.28 -25.38
CA VAL A 466 23.46 36.79 -24.69
C VAL A 466 23.87 38.18 -25.21
N LYS A 467 24.35 39.06 -24.32
CA LYS A 467 24.86 40.39 -24.68
C LYS A 467 26.06 40.30 -25.63
N THR A 468 26.28 41.31 -26.46
CA THR A 468 27.32 41.28 -27.50
C THR A 468 28.72 41.03 -26.96
N ASP A 469 29.11 41.68 -25.87
CA ASP A 469 30.44 41.51 -25.28
C ASP A 469 30.66 40.08 -24.73
N ASP A 470 29.61 39.52 -24.11
CA ASP A 470 29.62 38.16 -23.58
C ASP A 470 29.60 37.12 -24.71
N LYS A 471 28.92 37.40 -25.84
CA LYS A 471 28.91 36.53 -27.03
C LYS A 471 30.31 36.33 -27.60
N VAL A 472 31.10 37.41 -27.71
CA VAL A 472 32.47 37.31 -28.24
C VAL A 472 33.34 36.46 -27.30
N ARG A 473 33.17 36.62 -25.99
CA ARG A 473 33.88 35.80 -24.99
C ARG A 473 33.49 34.33 -25.10
N VAL A 474 32.20 34.02 -25.15
CA VAL A 474 31.69 32.64 -25.29
C VAL A 474 32.18 32.02 -26.59
N LEU A 475 32.13 32.74 -27.71
CA LEU A 475 32.63 32.27 -29.00
C LEU A 475 34.14 31.98 -28.94
N LEU A 476 34.92 32.88 -28.35
CA LEU A 476 36.38 32.71 -28.23
C LEU A 476 36.71 31.49 -27.37
N THR A 477 36.05 31.34 -26.22
CA THR A 477 36.21 30.18 -25.33
C THR A 477 35.79 28.89 -26.00
N LEU A 478 34.67 28.88 -26.74
CA LEU A 478 34.24 27.70 -27.49
C LEU A 478 35.30 27.34 -28.55
N TYR A 479 35.68 28.30 -29.40
CA TYR A 479 36.61 28.09 -30.51
C TYR A 479 38.00 27.64 -30.04
N SER A 480 38.50 28.18 -28.93
CA SER A 480 39.82 27.83 -28.40
C SER A 480 39.92 26.42 -27.82
N ASN A 481 38.79 25.81 -27.47
CA ASN A 481 38.77 24.53 -26.75
C ASN A 481 38.30 23.36 -27.62
N VAL A 482 37.45 23.58 -28.61
CA VAL A 482 36.99 22.52 -29.51
C VAL A 482 38.13 21.96 -30.38
N SER A 483 37.94 20.75 -30.91
CA SER A 483 38.96 20.08 -31.72
C SER A 483 39.18 20.77 -33.06
N GLU A 484 40.32 20.53 -33.72
CA GLU A 484 40.63 21.12 -35.03
C GLU A 484 39.54 20.84 -36.08
N ASN A 485 38.95 19.63 -36.05
CA ASN A 485 37.82 19.30 -36.92
C ASN A 485 36.55 20.07 -36.59
N ALA A 486 36.35 20.52 -35.34
CA ALA A 486 35.21 21.37 -35.00
C ALA A 486 35.47 22.85 -35.34
N GLN A 487 36.74 23.27 -35.43
CA GLN A 487 37.12 24.62 -35.86
C GLN A 487 37.01 24.81 -37.37
N ARG A 488 37.31 23.76 -38.14
CA ARG A 488 37.14 23.68 -39.59
C ARG A 488 35.67 23.45 -39.94
#